data_AF-A0AAD7RW48-F1
#
_entry.id   AF-A0AAD7RW48-F1
#
_cell.length_a   1.000
_cell.length_b   1.000
_cell.length_c   1.000
_cell.angle_alpha   90.00
_cell.angle_beta   90.00
_cell.angle_gamma   90.00
#
_symmetry.space_group_name_H-M   'P 1'
#
loop_
_entity.id
_entity.type
_entity.pdbx_description
1 polymer ?
#
loop_
_entity_poly.entity_id
_entity_poly.type
_entity_poly.pdbx_seq_one_letter_code
_entity_poly.pdbx_strand_id
1 'polypeptide(L)'
;MTRDVQLLLKDRNMVFRSGDRELYSAARLKLKSGIRDAKAAYRRRIESHFEDSNPRRAWQGIRQITNYKYSTNQNTNSSAPLPDQLNHFFSRFEVKPVRQRFLALGFASVMTASGDASFTGTGPIITASALASECPEKDTPLPATSSVAGNDLISG
;
A
#
# COMPACT_ATOMS: atom_id res chain seq x y z
N MET A 1 7.51 13.01 -18.23
CA MET A 1 8.94 13.03 -18.61
C MET A 1 9.58 14.27 -17.99
N THR A 2 10.68 14.14 -17.26
CA THR A 2 11.33 15.29 -16.58
C THR A 2 12.16 16.12 -17.57
N ARG A 3 12.40 17.41 -17.25
CA ARG A 3 13.19 18.32 -18.09
C ARG A 3 14.62 17.80 -18.32
N ASP A 4 15.25 17.24 -17.29
CA ASP A 4 16.62 16.73 -17.38
C ASP A 4 16.72 15.54 -18.36
N VAL A 5 15.76 14.61 -18.31
CA VAL A 5 15.69 13.50 -19.27
C VAL A 5 15.42 14.01 -20.69
N GLN A 6 14.68 15.10 -20.86
CA GLN A 6 14.49 15.74 -22.16
C GLN A 6 15.78 16.36 -22.70
N LEU A 7 16.57 17.02 -21.84
CA LEU A 7 17.87 17.56 -22.21
C LEU A 7 18.84 16.44 -22.61
N LEU A 8 18.89 15.35 -21.85
CA LEU A 8 19.71 14.18 -22.17
C LEU A 8 19.32 13.51 -23.49
N LEU A 9 18.01 13.46 -23.81
CA LEU A 9 17.56 12.97 -25.12
C LEU A 9 18.00 13.90 -26.26
N LYS A 10 17.92 15.22 -26.06
CA LYS A 10 18.36 16.21 -27.06
C LYS A 10 19.87 16.11 -27.29
N ASP A 11 20.67 16.04 -26.22
CA ASP A 11 22.12 15.88 -26.28
C ASP A 11 22.52 14.61 -27.04
N ARG A 12 21.93 13.46 -26.66
CA ARG A 12 22.16 12.19 -27.36
C ARG A 12 21.82 12.29 -28.85
N ASN A 13 20.70 12.94 -29.20
CA ASN A 13 20.29 13.11 -30.59
C ASN A 13 21.21 14.06 -31.37
N MET A 14 21.73 15.11 -30.73
CA MET A 14 22.71 16.01 -31.33
C MET A 14 23.99 15.26 -31.67
N VAL A 15 24.53 14.50 -30.71
CA VAL A 15 25.75 13.68 -30.91
C VAL A 15 25.53 12.58 -31.93
N PHE A 16 24.35 11.96 -31.96
CA PHE A 16 24.02 10.97 -32.99
C PHE A 16 24.13 11.56 -34.41
N ARG A 17 23.77 12.84 -34.58
CA ARG A 17 23.84 13.53 -35.87
C ARG A 17 25.26 13.96 -36.24
N SER A 18 26.17 14.12 -35.28
CA SER A 18 27.58 14.41 -35.57
C SER A 18 28.35 13.18 -36.07
N GLY A 19 27.89 11.97 -35.73
CA GLY A 19 28.51 10.72 -36.17
C GLY A 19 29.64 10.21 -35.27
N ASP A 20 29.97 10.92 -34.20
CA ASP A 20 31.05 10.54 -33.28
C ASP A 20 30.64 9.38 -32.37
N ARG A 21 31.25 8.21 -32.60
CA ARG A 21 30.87 6.96 -31.90
C ARG A 21 31.14 7.00 -30.40
N GLU A 22 32.27 7.53 -29.97
CA GLU A 22 32.66 7.60 -28.55
C GLU A 22 31.78 8.58 -27.77
N LEU A 23 31.55 9.77 -28.33
CA LEU A 23 30.63 10.75 -27.75
C LEU A 23 29.21 10.19 -27.67
N TYR A 24 28.77 9.45 -28.69
CA TYR A 24 27.46 8.83 -28.70
C TYR A 24 27.32 7.77 -27.60
N SER A 25 28.34 6.95 -27.40
CA SER A 25 28.40 5.98 -26.30
C SER A 25 28.26 6.67 -24.94
N ALA A 26 29.04 7.74 -24.71
CA ALA A 26 28.99 8.52 -23.48
C ALA A 26 27.61 9.17 -23.25
N ALA A 27 27.02 9.76 -24.29
CA ALA A 27 25.68 10.37 -24.22
C ALA A 27 24.59 9.32 -23.90
N ARG A 28 24.70 8.10 -24.44
CA ARG A 28 23.80 6.98 -24.07
C ARG A 28 23.94 6.58 -22.61
N LEU A 29 25.15 6.51 -22.08
CA LEU A 29 25.40 6.20 -20.67
C LEU A 29 24.79 7.29 -19.75
N LYS A 30 25.00 8.57 -20.09
CA LYS A 30 24.38 9.71 -19.39
C LYS A 30 22.86 9.67 -19.43
N LEU A 31 22.26 9.32 -20.57
CA LEU A 31 20.81 9.14 -20.68
C LEU A 31 20.32 8.00 -19.78
N LYS A 32 21.03 6.86 -19.77
CA LYS A 32 20.67 5.71 -18.93
C LYS A 32 20.76 6.06 -17.44
N SER A 33 21.78 6.78 -16.99
CA SER A 33 21.86 7.26 -15.61
C SER A 33 20.75 8.25 -15.30
N GLY A 34 20.53 9.27 -16.14
CA GLY A 34 19.49 10.27 -15.90
C GLY A 34 18.08 9.68 -15.83
N ILE A 35 17.77 8.64 -16.61
CA ILE A 35 16.49 7.91 -16.49
C ILE A 35 16.40 7.18 -15.14
N ARG A 36 17.48 6.53 -14.68
CA ARG A 36 17.50 5.87 -13.36
C ARG A 36 17.29 6.88 -12.24
N ASP A 37 17.97 8.02 -12.32
CA ASP A 37 17.90 9.08 -11.32
C ASP A 37 16.52 9.72 -11.29
N ALA A 38 15.93 10.00 -12.45
CA ALA A 38 14.55 10.50 -12.56
C ALA A 38 13.53 9.51 -11.98
N LYS A 39 13.70 8.21 -12.23
CA LYS A 39 12.86 7.16 -11.63
C LYS A 39 13.03 7.10 -10.10
N ALA A 40 14.26 7.20 -9.61
CA ALA A 40 14.55 7.22 -8.18
C ALA A 40 13.96 8.46 -7.49
N ALA A 41 14.06 9.63 -8.12
CA ALA A 41 13.45 10.86 -7.62
C ALA A 41 11.92 10.75 -7.54
N TYR A 42 11.29 10.18 -8.57
CA TYR A 42 9.85 9.92 -8.54
C TYR A 42 9.47 8.93 -7.43
N ARG A 43 10.24 7.85 -7.26
CA ARG A 43 10.04 6.87 -6.18
C ARG A 43 10.05 7.55 -4.80
N ARG A 44 11.11 8.31 -4.48
CA ARG A 44 11.22 9.05 -3.21
C ARG A 44 10.03 9.98 -2.98
N ARG A 45 9.58 10.66 -4.04
CA ARG A 45 8.40 11.54 -3.95
C ARG A 45 7.13 10.77 -3.59
N ILE A 46 6.94 9.58 -4.14
CA ILE A 46 5.80 8.72 -3.77
C ILE A 46 5.94 8.19 -2.35
N GLU A 47 7.11 7.70 -1.97
CA GLU A 47 7.41 7.20 -0.61
C GLU A 47 7.16 8.27 0.46
N SER A 48 7.49 9.54 0.18
CA SER A 48 7.25 10.66 1.11
C SER A 48 5.78 10.85 1.52
N HIS A 49 4.82 10.33 0.74
CA HIS A 49 3.39 10.36 1.11
C HIS A 49 3.02 9.34 2.19
N PHE A 50 3.88 8.37 2.47
CA PHE A 50 3.65 7.24 3.38
C PHE A 50 4.56 7.26 4.62
N GLU A 51 5.48 8.21 4.72
CA GLU A 51 6.36 8.38 5.89
C GLU A 51 5.60 8.84 7.13
N ASP A 52 4.57 9.69 6.94
CA ASP A 52 3.71 10.17 8.02
C ASP A 52 2.52 9.22 8.25
N SER A 53 2.11 9.05 9.52
CA SER A 53 0.83 8.39 9.88
C SER A 53 -0.39 9.27 9.58
N ASN A 54 -0.40 9.95 8.42
CA ASN A 54 -1.50 10.80 7.98
C ASN A 54 -2.26 10.12 6.83
N PRO A 55 -3.48 9.62 7.06
CA PRO A 55 -4.24 8.90 6.04
C PRO A 55 -4.56 9.77 4.82
N ARG A 56 -4.70 11.10 4.98
CA ARG A 56 -4.94 12.01 3.86
C ARG A 56 -3.72 12.09 2.92
N ARG A 57 -2.50 12.08 3.46
CA ARG A 57 -1.27 12.07 2.65
C ARG A 57 -1.07 10.72 1.96
N ALA A 58 -1.30 9.62 2.66
CA ALA A 58 -1.26 8.28 2.06
C ALA A 58 -2.25 8.18 0.87
N TRP A 59 -3.47 8.69 1.02
CA TRP A 59 -4.45 8.76 -0.07
C TRP A 59 -4.00 9.63 -1.26
N GLN A 60 -3.25 10.71 -1.02
CA GLN A 60 -2.64 11.49 -2.10
C GLN A 60 -1.57 10.67 -2.85
N GLY A 61 -0.77 9.88 -2.14
CA GLY A 61 0.19 8.94 -2.74
C GLY A 61 -0.49 7.89 -3.61
N ILE A 62 -1.52 7.21 -3.09
CA ILE A 62 -2.33 6.23 -3.82
C ILE A 62 -2.93 6.86 -5.09
N ARG A 63 -3.46 8.09 -4.97
CA ARG A 63 -4.01 8.84 -6.10
C ARG A 63 -2.96 9.12 -7.18
N GLN A 64 -1.74 9.48 -6.80
CA GLN A 64 -0.66 9.71 -7.76
C GLN A 64 -0.23 8.43 -8.49
N ILE A 65 -0.21 7.28 -7.80
CA ILE A 65 0.13 5.98 -8.40
C ILE A 65 -0.94 5.53 -9.40
N THR A 66 -2.21 5.66 -9.02
CA THR A 66 -3.38 5.22 -9.81
C THR A 66 -3.78 6.19 -10.91
N ASN A 67 -3.18 7.39 -10.95
CA ASN A 67 -3.61 8.50 -11.80
C ASN A 67 -5.11 8.83 -11.64
N TYR A 68 -5.64 8.63 -10.43
CA TYR A 68 -7.06 8.84 -10.16
C TYR A 68 -7.42 10.34 -10.24
N LYS A 69 -8.31 10.70 -11.17
CA LYS A 69 -8.81 12.07 -11.33
C LYS A 69 -10.14 12.17 -10.60
N TYR A 70 -10.23 13.10 -9.65
CA TYR A 70 -11.49 13.42 -9.00
C TYR A 70 -12.44 13.98 -10.08
N SER A 71 -13.49 13.24 -10.38
CA SER A 71 -14.57 13.77 -11.21
C SER A 71 -15.51 14.50 -10.26
N THR A 72 -15.37 15.83 -10.19
CA THR A 72 -16.28 16.72 -9.44
C THR A 72 -17.75 16.49 -9.82
N ASN A 73 -18.01 15.93 -11.00
CA ASN A 73 -19.35 15.71 -11.53
C ASN A 73 -20.04 14.42 -11.05
N GLN A 74 -19.43 13.63 -10.16
CA GLN A 74 -20.00 12.31 -9.78
C GLN A 74 -20.92 12.34 -8.57
N ASN A 75 -21.18 13.48 -7.93
CA ASN A 75 -22.17 13.51 -6.85
C ASN A 75 -22.77 14.89 -6.55
N THR A 76 -23.41 15.52 -7.54
CA THR A 76 -24.30 16.68 -7.29
C THR A 76 -25.78 16.34 -7.40
N ASN A 77 -26.13 15.05 -7.50
CA ASN A 77 -27.51 14.61 -7.34
C ASN A 77 -27.81 14.48 -5.84
N SER A 78 -27.72 15.59 -5.11
CA SER A 78 -28.16 15.73 -3.72
C SER A 78 -29.69 15.76 -3.63
N SER A 79 -30.36 14.87 -4.36
CA SER A 79 -31.72 14.52 -3.99
C SER A 79 -31.60 13.71 -2.71
N ALA A 80 -32.39 14.05 -1.69
CA ALA A 80 -32.34 13.47 -0.37
C ALA A 80 -32.71 11.96 -0.23
N PRO A 81 -33.23 11.19 -1.21
CA PRO A 81 -33.76 9.85 -0.90
C PRO A 81 -32.70 8.74 -0.82
N LEU A 82 -31.47 8.96 -1.30
CA LEU A 82 -30.47 7.88 -1.33
C LEU A 82 -30.00 7.46 0.08
N PRO A 83 -29.62 8.39 0.99
CA PRO A 83 -29.25 8.02 2.36
C PRO A 83 -30.39 7.31 3.10
N ASP A 84 -31.63 7.77 2.94
CA ASP A 84 -32.81 7.16 3.56
C ASP A 84 -33.07 5.73 3.03
N GLN A 85 -32.92 5.52 1.73
CA GLN A 85 -33.04 4.19 1.12
C GLN A 85 -31.96 3.23 1.63
N LEU A 86 -30.72 3.71 1.79
CA LEU A 86 -29.62 2.90 2.32
C LEU A 86 -29.85 2.56 3.79
N ASN A 87 -30.26 3.53 4.61
CA ASN A 87 -30.60 3.30 6.01
C ASN A 87 -31.70 2.26 6.14
N HIS A 88 -32.78 2.36 5.36
CA HIS A 88 -33.84 1.36 5.35
C HIS A 88 -33.34 -0.03 4.91
N PHE A 89 -32.50 -0.10 3.89
CA PHE A 89 -31.95 -1.36 3.37
C PHE A 89 -31.06 -2.08 4.38
N PHE A 90 -30.23 -1.36 5.15
CA PHE A 90 -29.34 -1.98 6.13
C PHE A 90 -30.02 -2.27 7.47
N SER A 91 -30.99 -1.44 7.89
CA SER A 91 -31.73 -1.68 9.15
C SER A 91 -32.76 -2.81 9.07
N ARG A 92 -33.09 -3.34 7.88
CA ARG A 92 -34.05 -4.47 7.73
C ARG A 92 -33.64 -5.74 8.47
N PHE A 93 -32.37 -5.89 8.80
CA PHE A 93 -31.85 -7.03 9.57
C PHE A 93 -31.80 -6.78 11.08
N GLU A 94 -31.97 -5.53 11.52
CA GLU A 94 -31.89 -5.13 12.93
C GLU A 94 -33.25 -5.17 13.64
N VAL A 95 -34.33 -5.44 12.89
CA VAL A 95 -35.66 -5.61 13.45
C VAL A 95 -35.70 -6.89 14.26
N LYS A 96 -35.37 -6.79 15.54
CA LYS A 96 -35.74 -7.80 16.54
C LYS A 96 -37.26 -7.88 16.50
N PRO A 97 -37.86 -9.07 16.33
CA PRO A 97 -39.31 -9.18 16.40
C PRO A 97 -39.73 -8.67 17.76
N VAL A 98 -40.44 -7.53 17.79
CA VAL A 98 -41.20 -7.12 18.96
C VAL A 98 -42.10 -8.30 19.24
N ARG A 99 -41.86 -8.98 20.35
CA ARG A 99 -42.81 -9.94 20.91
C ARG A 99 -44.06 -9.12 21.23
N GLN A 100 -44.94 -8.94 20.26
CA GLN A 100 -46.30 -8.50 20.46
C GLN A 100 -46.97 -9.60 21.29
N ARG A 101 -46.83 -9.50 22.61
CA ARG A 101 -47.65 -10.26 23.54
C ARG A 101 -49.01 -9.59 23.52
N PHE A 102 -49.90 -10.20 22.74
CA PHE A 102 -51.34 -10.04 22.83
C PHE A 102 -51.76 -9.98 24.30
N LEU A 103 -52.68 -9.05 24.60
CA LEU A 103 -53.31 -8.89 25.91
C LEU A 103 -53.94 -10.22 26.35
N ALA A 104 -53.46 -10.77 27.47
CA ALA A 104 -54.19 -11.76 28.24
C ALA A 104 -54.02 -11.46 29.73
N LEU A 105 -55.07 -10.84 30.26
CA LEU A 105 -55.59 -10.91 31.62
C LEU A 105 -54.69 -11.49 32.72
N GLY A 106 -54.37 -10.61 33.66
CA GLY A 106 -54.31 -10.82 35.11
C GLY A 106 -53.88 -12.18 35.64
N PHE A 107 -52.64 -12.24 36.12
CA PHE A 107 -52.32 -12.95 37.36
C PHE A 107 -51.34 -12.10 38.16
N ALA A 108 -51.74 -11.82 39.40
CA ALA A 108 -50.99 -11.01 40.36
C ALA A 108 -49.66 -11.68 40.73
N SER A 109 -48.70 -10.81 40.99
CA SER A 109 -47.36 -11.10 41.51
C SER A 109 -47.40 -11.90 42.81
N VAL A 110 -46.62 -12.99 42.88
CA VAL A 110 -45.78 -13.32 44.05
C VAL A 110 -44.89 -14.52 43.70
N MET A 111 -43.58 -14.31 43.73
CA MET A 111 -42.61 -15.37 44.05
C MET A 111 -41.41 -14.73 44.75
N THR A 112 -41.49 -14.85 46.08
CA THR A 112 -40.48 -15.08 47.09
C THR A 112 -39.02 -15.12 46.64
N ALA A 113 -38.21 -14.36 47.39
CA ALA A 113 -36.76 -14.33 47.40
C ALA A 113 -36.10 -15.70 47.63
N SER A 114 -34.91 -15.88 47.05
CA SER A 114 -33.66 -16.24 47.73
C SER A 114 -32.68 -16.87 46.73
N GLY A 115 -31.38 -16.57 46.83
CA GLY A 115 -30.33 -17.34 46.15
C GLY A 115 -29.39 -16.54 45.24
N ASP A 116 -28.62 -15.64 45.84
CA ASP A 116 -27.15 -15.67 45.84
C ASP A 116 -26.45 -16.12 44.55
N ALA A 117 -25.80 -15.19 43.84
CA ALA A 117 -24.47 -15.39 43.27
C ALA A 117 -23.89 -14.07 42.76
N SER A 118 -22.73 -13.75 43.30
CA SER A 118 -22.02 -12.49 43.14
C SER A 118 -21.45 -12.28 41.74
N PHE A 119 -21.63 -11.04 41.30
CA PHE A 119 -20.70 -10.22 40.53
C PHE A 119 -19.22 -10.65 40.63
N THR A 120 -18.61 -11.02 39.51
CA THR A 120 -17.37 -10.46 38.93
C THR A 120 -16.94 -11.35 37.77
N GLY A 121 -16.62 -10.76 36.62
CA GLY A 121 -16.25 -11.51 35.42
C GLY A 121 -15.72 -10.62 34.31
N THR A 122 -14.70 -9.83 34.65
CA THR A 122 -13.84 -9.09 33.71
C THR A 122 -13.23 -10.08 32.72
N GLY A 123 -13.68 -10.05 31.46
CA GLY A 123 -13.11 -10.85 30.38
C GLY A 123 -11.71 -10.35 29.99
N PRO A 124 -10.74 -11.24 29.74
CA PRO A 124 -9.35 -10.86 29.54
C PRO A 124 -9.08 -10.34 28.13
N ILE A 125 -8.25 -9.29 28.10
CA ILE A 125 -7.55 -8.72 26.96
C ILE A 125 -6.55 -9.76 26.44
N ILE A 126 -6.70 -10.19 25.19
CA ILE A 126 -5.68 -11.01 24.53
C ILE A 126 -4.50 -10.09 24.20
N THR A 127 -3.50 -10.14 25.07
CA THR A 127 -2.20 -9.51 24.89
C THR A 127 -1.31 -10.47 24.10
N ALA A 128 -0.72 -9.97 23.01
CA ALA A 128 0.26 -10.70 22.20
C ALA A 128 1.64 -10.67 22.88
N SER A 129 2.26 -11.85 23.01
CA SER A 129 3.70 -12.05 23.25
C SER A 129 4.10 -13.33 22.51
N ALA A 130 4.89 -13.21 21.45
CA ALA A 130 6.35 -13.28 21.48
C ALA A 130 6.87 -14.71 21.75
N LEU A 131 7.22 -15.41 20.67
CA LEU A 131 8.18 -16.51 20.70
C LEU A 131 9.19 -16.29 19.57
N ALA A 132 10.42 -16.00 19.98
CA ALA A 132 11.63 -16.05 19.16
C ALA A 132 12.17 -17.50 19.11
N SER A 133 13.20 -17.72 18.27
CA SER A 133 13.89 -18.99 17.93
C SER A 133 13.11 -19.87 16.95
N GLU A 134 13.62 -20.29 15.78
CA GLU A 134 15.00 -20.60 15.40
C GLU A 134 15.10 -20.55 13.86
N CYS A 135 16.13 -19.93 13.28
CA CYS A 135 16.45 -20.06 11.84
C CYS A 135 17.77 -20.82 11.71
N PRO A 136 17.83 -21.98 11.03
CA PRO A 136 19.11 -22.61 10.74
C PRO A 136 19.82 -21.88 9.59
N GLU A 137 20.98 -21.36 9.98
CA GLU A 137 22.14 -20.96 9.19
C GLU A 137 22.48 -22.01 8.12
N LYS A 138 22.57 -21.60 6.86
CA LYS A 138 23.14 -22.42 5.77
C LYS A 138 24.22 -21.63 5.07
N ASP A 139 25.43 -21.79 5.58
CA ASP A 139 26.68 -21.42 4.93
C ASP A 139 26.71 -21.98 3.50
N THR A 140 26.86 -21.07 2.54
CA THR A 140 27.24 -21.42 1.17
C THR A 140 28.59 -20.76 0.90
N PRO A 141 29.70 -21.53 0.87
CA PRO A 141 30.99 -20.98 0.48
C PRO A 141 31.03 -20.75 -1.03
N LEU A 142 31.37 -19.52 -1.43
CA LEU A 142 31.90 -19.22 -2.76
C LEU A 142 33.27 -19.88 -2.91
N PRO A 143 33.56 -20.61 -4.01
CA PRO A 143 34.92 -20.72 -4.47
C PRO A 143 35.28 -19.55 -5.38
N ALA A 144 36.45 -19.01 -5.08
CA ALA A 144 37.13 -17.93 -5.75
C ALA A 144 37.33 -18.18 -7.26
N THR A 145 37.51 -17.06 -7.93
CA THR A 145 38.13 -16.86 -9.24
C THR A 145 39.22 -17.89 -9.57
N SER A 146 39.12 -18.57 -10.71
CA SER A 146 40.31 -18.86 -11.51
C SER A 146 40.07 -18.46 -12.95
N SER A 147 40.91 -17.53 -13.37
CA SER A 147 41.13 -17.11 -14.75
C SER A 147 41.82 -18.25 -15.48
N VAL A 148 41.21 -18.76 -16.55
CA VAL A 148 41.87 -19.63 -17.53
C VAL A 148 41.49 -19.11 -18.91
N ALA A 149 42.40 -18.36 -19.55
CA ALA A 149 42.45 -18.18 -21.00
C ALA A 149 43.81 -17.57 -21.41
N GLY A 150 44.47 -18.20 -22.39
CA GLY A 150 45.60 -17.67 -23.21
C GLY A 150 46.97 -17.86 -22.54
N ASN A 151 47.78 -18.88 -22.85
CA ASN A 151 48.47 -19.10 -24.13
C ASN A 151 48.89 -17.79 -24.81
N ASP A 152 50.18 -17.47 -24.70
CA ASP A 152 51.00 -17.10 -25.85
C ASP A 152 52.48 -17.36 -25.54
N LEU A 153 52.99 -18.40 -26.20
CA LEU A 153 54.37 -18.45 -26.65
C LEU A 153 54.59 -17.28 -27.62
N ILE A 154 55.74 -16.61 -27.56
CA ILE A 154 56.66 -16.39 -28.70
C ILE A 154 57.78 -15.44 -28.29
N SER A 155 58.98 -15.93 -28.59
CA SER A 155 60.32 -15.37 -28.71
C SER A 155 60.47 -13.88 -29.04
N GLY A 156 61.58 -13.32 -28.55
CA GLY A 156 62.18 -12.06 -28.99
C GLY A 156 63.29 -11.63 -28.05
#